data_AF-A0A9P8H9U5-F1
#
_entry.id   AF-A0A9P8H9U5-F1
#
_cell.length_a   1.000
_cell.length_b   1.000
_cell.length_c   1.000
_cell.angle_alpha   90.00
_cell.angle_beta   90.00
_cell.angle_gamma   90.00
#
_symmetry.space_group_name_H-M   'P 1'
#
loop_
_entity.id
_entity.type
_entity.pdbx_description
1 polymer ?
#
loop_
_entity_poly.entity_id
_entity_poly.type
_entity_poly.pdbx_seq_one_letter_code
_entity_poly.pdbx_strand_id
1 'polypeptide(L)'
;MERKWTHLIRFIAEEDNQVHLGQIDPSIDIGLDIEAGKLVKANLVIGSAFDGKVSNKILTVKQLLCPLAQHEVPIVRCLGLNYRDHAAEANIPVPNEPILFIKPRTSISSPYPATINVPLIAQDGTSDYEAELAFIISKDGRDIPEEKAQEYVLGYTCSNDILAGVNSSKTVSGHSPKGLMAQRQLALYSSGQT
;
A
#
# COMPACT_ATOMS: atom_id res chain seq x y z
N MET A 1 -13.17 -16.68 -9.12
CA MET A 1 -13.37 -16.87 -7.67
C MET A 1 -14.18 -15.69 -7.19
N GLU A 2 -15.43 -15.89 -6.75
CA GLU A 2 -16.31 -14.78 -6.36
C GLU A 2 -15.75 -14.14 -5.07
N ARG A 3 -15.23 -12.91 -5.19
CA ARG A 3 -14.60 -12.17 -4.08
C ARG A 3 -15.70 -11.71 -3.13
N LYS A 4 -15.55 -11.99 -1.82
CA LYS A 4 -16.61 -11.77 -0.82
C LYS A 4 -16.35 -10.60 0.13
N TRP A 5 -15.26 -9.87 -0.05
CA TRP A 5 -14.99 -8.63 0.67
C TRP A 5 -14.79 -7.46 -0.30
N THR A 6 -15.06 -6.24 0.16
CA THR A 6 -14.99 -5.01 -0.64
C THR A 6 -13.90 -4.05 -0.15
N HIS A 7 -13.77 -3.93 1.17
CA HIS A 7 -12.92 -2.95 1.86
C HIS A 7 -12.15 -3.68 2.97
N LEU A 8 -11.05 -4.33 2.61
CA LEU A 8 -10.28 -5.19 3.51
C LEU A 8 -9.28 -4.36 4.32
N ILE A 9 -9.25 -4.61 5.62
CA ILE A 9 -8.21 -4.15 6.52
C ILE A 9 -7.53 -5.33 7.20
N ARG A 10 -6.30 -5.11 7.66
CA ARG A 10 -5.59 -5.98 8.58
C ARG A 10 -5.34 -5.22 9.87
N PHE A 11 -5.65 -5.81 11.01
CA PHE A 11 -5.66 -5.06 12.28
C PHE A 11 -5.38 -5.97 13.48
N ILE A 12 -4.98 -5.37 14.60
CA ILE A 12 -5.00 -6.00 15.92
C ILE A 12 -6.38 -5.75 16.53
N ALA A 13 -7.06 -6.79 17.00
CA ALA A 13 -8.37 -6.67 17.63
C ALA A 13 -8.26 -6.34 19.13
N GLU A 14 -9.20 -5.57 19.67
CA GLU A 14 -9.26 -5.30 21.12
C GLU A 14 -9.63 -6.56 21.92
N GLU A 15 -10.49 -7.40 21.35
CA GLU A 15 -11.09 -8.55 22.03
C GLU A 15 -10.06 -9.62 22.43
N ASP A 16 -9.05 -9.85 21.60
CA ASP A 16 -8.07 -10.92 21.80
C ASP A 16 -6.61 -10.49 21.62
N ASN A 17 -6.36 -9.22 21.25
CA ASN A 17 -5.02 -8.70 20.94
C ASN A 17 -4.29 -9.50 19.84
N GLN A 18 -5.03 -10.19 18.97
CA GLN A 18 -4.48 -10.91 17.84
C GLN A 18 -4.70 -10.17 16.53
N VAL A 19 -3.95 -10.58 15.51
CA VAL A 19 -4.07 -10.02 14.16
C VAL A 19 -5.22 -10.70 13.42
N HIS A 20 -6.08 -9.91 12.82
CA HIS A 20 -7.20 -10.36 12.01
C HIS A 20 -7.26 -9.61 10.67
N LEU A 21 -7.98 -10.21 9.72
CA LEU A 21 -8.49 -9.52 8.54
C LEU A 21 -9.94 -9.13 8.77
N GLY A 22 -10.36 -7.99 8.24
CA GLY A 22 -11.73 -7.52 8.42
C GLY A 22 -12.22 -6.70 7.25
N GLN A 23 -13.53 -6.64 7.11
CA GLN A 23 -14.21 -5.71 6.21
C GLN A 23 -14.80 -4.56 7.01
N ILE A 24 -14.54 -3.34 6.56
CA ILE A 24 -15.14 -2.11 7.08
C ILE A 24 -16.28 -1.60 6.20
N ASP A 25 -17.06 -0.68 6.74
CA ASP A 25 -18.06 0.09 6.00
C ASP A 25 -17.37 0.97 4.93
N PRO A 26 -17.78 0.94 3.66
CA PRO A 26 -17.24 1.81 2.62
C PRO A 26 -17.45 3.32 2.88
N SER A 27 -18.41 3.71 3.73
CA SER A 27 -18.73 5.11 3.96
C SER A 27 -17.80 5.81 4.95
N ILE A 28 -16.88 5.09 5.59
CA ILE A 28 -15.97 5.67 6.59
C ILE A 28 -14.58 5.92 5.99
N ASP A 29 -13.94 7.01 6.44
CA ASP A 29 -12.51 7.18 6.27
C ASP A 29 -11.81 6.54 7.46
N ILE A 30 -11.35 5.31 7.28
CA ILE A 30 -10.70 4.54 8.33
C ILE A 30 -9.43 5.22 8.86
N GLY A 31 -8.71 5.98 8.03
CA GLY A 31 -7.50 6.68 8.44
C GLY A 31 -7.83 7.80 9.42
N LEU A 32 -8.76 8.67 9.02
CA LEU A 32 -9.21 9.80 9.83
C LEU A 32 -9.94 9.34 11.10
N ASP A 33 -10.74 8.28 11.02
CA ASP A 33 -11.49 7.77 12.18
C ASP A 33 -10.55 7.17 13.24
N ILE A 34 -9.53 6.41 12.82
CA ILE A 34 -8.51 5.89 13.75
C ILE A 34 -7.68 7.02 14.35
N GLU A 35 -7.27 8.01 13.54
CA GLU A 35 -6.52 9.18 14.03
C GLU A 35 -7.34 10.00 15.05
N ALA A 36 -8.64 10.16 14.82
CA ALA A 36 -9.55 10.84 15.73
C ALA A 36 -9.90 10.01 16.98
N GLY A 37 -9.37 8.79 17.13
CA GLY A 37 -9.65 7.89 18.24
C GLY A 37 -11.09 7.37 18.27
N LYS A 38 -11.78 7.37 17.13
CA LYS A 38 -13.13 6.81 17.03
C LYS A 38 -13.07 5.29 17.11
N LEU A 39 -14.10 4.70 17.72
CA LEU A 39 -14.27 3.26 17.76
C LEU A 39 -14.62 2.73 16.36
N VAL A 40 -13.74 1.92 15.78
CA VAL A 40 -13.97 1.27 14.49
C VAL A 40 -14.27 -0.20 14.70
N LYS A 41 -15.28 -0.70 14.00
CA LYS A 41 -15.64 -2.12 13.96
C LYS A 41 -15.44 -2.69 12.57
N ALA A 42 -15.04 -3.95 12.50
CA ALA A 42 -14.87 -4.67 11.25
C ALA A 42 -15.51 -6.06 11.31
N ASN A 43 -16.16 -6.45 10.23
CA ASN A 43 -16.66 -7.82 10.05
C ASN A 43 -15.46 -8.73 9.77
N LEU A 44 -15.20 -9.72 10.62
CA LEU A 44 -14.07 -10.64 10.48
C LEU A 44 -14.09 -11.33 9.12
N VAL A 45 -12.96 -11.27 8.41
CA VAL A 45 -12.71 -12.00 7.17
C VAL A 45 -11.92 -13.26 7.52
N ILE A 46 -12.49 -14.43 7.20
CA ILE A 46 -11.87 -15.74 7.45
C ILE A 46 -11.17 -16.21 6.17
N GLY A 47 -9.87 -16.50 6.26
CA GLY A 47 -9.02 -16.89 5.14
C GLY A 47 -7.86 -15.90 4.94
N SER A 48 -7.49 -15.64 3.70
CA SER A 48 -6.47 -14.64 3.33
C SER A 48 -7.09 -13.42 2.66
N ALA A 49 -6.27 -12.44 2.30
CA ALA A 49 -6.70 -11.35 1.42
C ALA A 49 -7.21 -11.87 0.06
N PHE A 50 -6.72 -13.00 -0.43
CA PHE A 50 -7.00 -13.47 -1.80
C PHE A 50 -8.29 -14.30 -1.92
N ASP A 51 -8.64 -15.04 -0.88
CA ASP A 51 -9.75 -16.02 -0.87
C ASP A 51 -10.72 -15.85 0.30
N GLY A 52 -10.49 -14.84 1.15
CA GLY A 52 -11.19 -14.63 2.39
C GLY A 52 -12.69 -14.37 2.22
N LYS A 53 -13.45 -14.80 3.24
CA LYS A 53 -14.91 -14.63 3.30
C LYS A 53 -15.29 -13.81 4.51
N VAL A 54 -16.11 -12.78 4.30
CA VAL A 54 -16.69 -11.98 5.38
C VAL A 54 -17.62 -12.86 6.20
N SER A 55 -17.42 -12.86 7.51
CA SER A 55 -18.26 -13.53 8.50
C SER A 55 -19.15 -12.52 9.23
N ASN A 56 -20.13 -13.03 9.97
CA ASN A 56 -21.00 -12.20 10.81
C ASN A 56 -20.36 -11.81 12.15
N LYS A 57 -19.14 -12.29 12.44
CA LYS A 57 -18.43 -11.94 13.66
C LYS A 57 -17.84 -10.54 13.49
N ILE A 58 -18.16 -9.64 14.42
CA ILE A 58 -17.63 -8.28 14.45
C ILE A 58 -16.53 -8.20 15.50
N LEU A 59 -15.43 -7.55 15.15
CA LEU A 59 -14.32 -7.25 16.05
C LEU A 59 -14.06 -5.74 16.07
N THR A 60 -13.43 -5.27 17.14
CA THR A 60 -13.09 -3.87 17.36
C THR A 60 -11.64 -3.63 17.00
N VAL A 61 -11.39 -2.63 16.15
CA VAL A 61 -10.06 -2.31 15.66
C VAL A 61 -9.27 -1.58 16.74
N LYS A 62 -8.30 -2.26 17.36
CA LYS A 62 -7.36 -1.66 18.30
C LYS A 62 -6.26 -0.87 17.59
N GLN A 63 -5.71 -1.46 16.53
CA GLN A 63 -4.62 -0.88 15.76
C GLN A 63 -4.68 -1.37 14.32
N LEU A 64 -4.64 -0.42 13.38
CA LEU A 64 -4.56 -0.72 11.96
C LEU A 64 -3.13 -1.15 11.57
N LEU A 65 -3.02 -2.13 10.68
CA LEU A 65 -1.77 -2.63 10.13
C LEU A 65 -1.80 -2.47 8.61
N CYS A 66 -0.64 -2.65 7.96
CA CYS A 66 -0.62 -2.79 6.52
C CYS A 66 -1.59 -3.92 6.09
N PRO A 67 -2.45 -3.72 5.07
CA PRO A 67 -3.46 -4.69 4.64
C PRO A 67 -2.87 -6.06 4.28
N LEU A 68 -1.60 -6.09 3.86
CA LEU A 68 -0.83 -7.32 3.66
C LEU A 68 0.36 -7.37 4.61
N ALA A 69 0.62 -8.53 5.18
CA ALA A 69 1.83 -8.77 5.93
C ALA A 69 3.05 -8.76 5.00
N GLN A 70 4.20 -8.36 5.54
CA GLN A 70 5.43 -8.25 4.76
C GLN A 70 5.80 -9.54 4.00
N HIS A 71 5.47 -10.72 4.53
CA HIS A 71 5.78 -12.01 3.89
C HIS A 71 4.84 -12.42 2.78
N GLU A 72 3.67 -11.76 2.69
CA GLU A 72 2.72 -11.93 1.59
C GLU A 72 3.09 -11.06 0.39
N VAL A 73 4.00 -10.08 0.58
CA VAL A 73 4.47 -9.19 -0.48
C VAL A 73 5.93 -9.54 -0.81
N PRO A 74 6.17 -10.39 -1.82
CA PRO A 74 7.53 -10.79 -2.18
C PRO A 74 8.32 -9.63 -2.80
N ILE A 75 7.64 -8.72 -3.51
CA ILE A 75 8.25 -7.61 -4.23
C ILE A 75 7.31 -6.41 -4.28
N VAL A 76 7.88 -5.21 -4.17
CA VAL A 76 7.19 -3.95 -4.42
C VAL A 76 7.76 -3.35 -5.69
N ARG A 77 6.93 -3.22 -6.73
CA ARG A 77 7.29 -2.57 -7.99
C ARG A 77 6.69 -1.18 -8.04
N CYS A 78 7.49 -0.21 -8.43
CA CYS A 78 7.11 1.20 -8.44
C CYS A 78 7.31 1.79 -9.84
N LEU A 79 6.54 2.82 -10.15
CA LEU A 79 6.59 3.57 -11.40
C LEU A 79 7.11 4.98 -11.08
N GLY A 80 8.16 5.41 -11.78
CA GLY A 80 8.68 6.77 -11.69
C GLY A 80 8.12 7.67 -12.78
N LEU A 81 7.94 8.96 -12.48
CA LEU A 81 7.50 9.99 -13.44
C LEU A 81 6.18 9.65 -14.16
N ASN A 82 5.22 9.07 -13.42
CA ASN A 82 3.96 8.57 -13.98
C ASN A 82 2.81 9.59 -13.97
N TYR A 83 3.02 10.78 -13.41
CA TYR A 83 2.08 11.91 -13.46
C TYR A 83 2.59 12.97 -14.43
N ARG A 84 1.78 13.30 -15.45
CA ARG A 84 2.14 14.28 -16.49
C ARG A 84 2.43 15.67 -15.92
N ASP A 85 1.72 16.04 -14.87
CA ASP A 85 1.87 17.35 -14.22
C ASP A 85 3.23 17.47 -13.51
N HIS A 86 3.74 16.38 -12.93
CA HIS A 86 5.08 16.32 -12.34
C HIS A 86 6.20 16.47 -13.38
N ALA A 87 6.01 15.93 -14.59
CA ALA A 87 6.97 16.10 -15.68
C ALA A 87 7.03 17.55 -16.18
N ALA A 88 5.88 18.25 -16.19
CA ALA A 88 5.79 19.66 -16.56
C ALA A 88 6.47 20.58 -15.54
N GLU A 89 6.26 20.33 -14.24
CA GLU A 89 6.90 21.10 -13.15
C GLU A 89 8.43 20.92 -13.10
N ALA A 90 8.91 19.71 -13.40
CA ALA A 90 10.34 19.40 -13.41
C ALA A 90 11.05 19.72 -14.75
N ASN A 91 10.32 20.17 -15.79
CA ASN A 91 10.84 20.39 -17.14
C ASN A 91 11.52 19.14 -17.75
N ILE A 92 11.05 17.95 -17.36
CA ILE A 92 11.60 16.67 -17.82
C ILE A 92 10.69 16.14 -18.94
N PRO A 93 11.23 15.69 -20.09
CA PRO A 93 10.41 15.07 -21.12
C PRO A 93 9.72 13.83 -20.57
N VAL A 94 8.41 13.70 -20.85
CA VAL A 94 7.64 12.50 -20.48
C VAL A 94 8.32 11.29 -21.10
N PRO A 95 8.70 10.27 -20.32
CA PRO A 95 9.33 9.07 -20.85
C PRO A 95 8.43 8.37 -21.87
N ASN A 96 9.01 7.88 -22.97
CA ASN A 96 8.28 7.06 -23.94
C ASN A 96 7.92 5.67 -23.40
N GLU A 97 8.66 5.21 -22.39
CA GLU A 97 8.49 3.91 -21.75
C GLU A 97 8.44 4.07 -20.22
N PRO A 98 7.68 3.24 -19.50
CA PRO A 98 7.59 3.32 -18.05
C PRO A 98 8.94 3.13 -17.35
N ILE A 99 9.25 4.02 -16.40
CA ILE A 99 10.45 3.87 -15.55
C ILE A 99 10.08 3.01 -14.35
N LEU A 100 10.62 1.79 -14.29
CA LEU A 100 10.37 0.85 -13.21
C LEU A 100 11.54 0.78 -12.23
N PHE A 101 11.22 0.73 -10.94
CA PHE A 101 12.18 0.41 -9.87
C PHE A 101 11.52 -0.46 -8.80
N ILE A 102 12.35 -1.02 -7.92
CA ILE A 102 11.90 -1.94 -6.88
C ILE A 102 12.23 -1.36 -5.51
N LYS A 103 11.31 -1.54 -4.56
CA LYS A 103 11.59 -1.38 -3.13
C LYS A 103 11.62 -2.76 -2.47
N PRO A 104 12.52 -2.98 -1.50
CA PRO A 104 12.57 -4.24 -0.79
C PRO A 104 11.31 -4.39 0.06
N ARG A 105 10.78 -5.60 0.21
CA ARG A 105 9.61 -5.85 1.07
C ARG A 105 9.77 -5.34 2.51
N THR A 106 11.01 -5.21 3.00
CA THR A 106 11.33 -4.61 4.31
C THR A 106 11.00 -3.13 4.42
N SER A 107 10.68 -2.45 3.32
CA SER A 107 10.16 -1.08 3.36
C SER A 107 8.67 -1.02 3.67
N ILE A 108 7.93 -2.12 3.73
CA ILE A 108 6.50 -2.06 4.04
C ILE A 108 6.33 -1.67 5.52
N SER A 109 5.55 -0.62 5.78
CA SER A 109 5.23 -0.16 7.13
C SER A 109 3.72 -0.07 7.34
N SER A 110 3.32 -0.09 8.61
CA SER A 110 1.92 0.05 8.99
C SER A 110 1.46 1.51 8.90
N PRO A 111 0.15 1.75 8.75
CA PRO A 111 -0.42 3.09 8.85
C PRO A 111 -0.32 3.63 10.29
N TYR A 112 -0.91 4.80 10.55
CA TYR A 112 -0.97 5.37 11.90
C TYR A 112 -1.43 4.31 12.94
N PRO A 113 -0.82 4.23 14.13
CA PRO A 113 0.16 5.16 14.71
C PRO A 113 1.63 4.77 14.48
N ALA A 114 1.93 3.81 13.60
CA ALA A 114 3.32 3.41 13.36
C ALA A 114 4.15 4.61 12.86
N THR A 115 5.40 4.70 13.32
CA THR A 115 6.35 5.75 12.90
C THR A 115 7.23 5.25 11.74
N ILE A 116 7.70 6.17 10.90
CA ILE A 116 8.74 5.88 9.91
C ILE A 116 10.06 6.34 10.46
N ASN A 117 11.01 5.42 10.57
CA ASN A 117 12.36 5.74 11.03
C ASN A 117 13.19 6.22 9.84
N VAL A 118 13.43 7.54 9.79
CA VAL A 118 14.33 8.14 8.80
C VAL A 118 15.77 7.98 9.30
N PRO A 119 16.67 7.31 8.56
CA PRO A 119 18.06 7.13 8.99
C PRO A 119 18.80 8.47 9.03
N LEU A 120 19.78 8.61 9.92
CA LEU A 120 20.51 9.88 10.14
C LEU A 120 21.09 10.47 8.84
N ILE A 121 21.59 9.63 7.94
CA ILE A 121 22.14 10.05 6.63
C ILE A 121 21.11 10.75 5.73
N ALA A 122 19.82 10.57 5.99
CA ALA A 122 18.70 11.15 5.25
C ALA A 122 17.95 12.24 6.04
N GLN A 123 18.49 12.67 7.19
CA GLN A 123 17.94 13.76 8.00
C GLN A 123 18.57 15.13 7.65
N ASP A 124 19.10 15.28 6.43
CA ASP A 124 19.71 16.51 5.91
C ASP A 124 18.70 17.48 5.27
N GLY A 125 17.40 17.21 5.42
CA GLY A 125 16.31 18.01 4.88
C GLY A 125 15.97 17.70 3.43
N THR A 126 16.58 16.68 2.82
CA THR A 126 16.31 16.29 1.40
C THR A 126 15.28 15.18 1.25
N SER A 127 14.84 14.55 2.36
CA SER A 127 13.84 13.49 2.30
C SER A 127 12.48 14.03 1.88
N ASP A 128 11.78 13.26 1.04
CA ASP A 128 10.47 13.63 0.51
C ASP A 128 9.47 12.47 0.59
N TYR A 129 8.18 12.79 0.45
CA TYR A 129 7.08 11.83 0.46
C TYR A 129 6.25 11.96 -0.82
N GLU A 130 5.95 10.83 -1.45
CA GLU A 130 5.13 10.79 -2.66
C GLU A 130 3.85 10.00 -2.36
N ALA A 131 2.69 10.65 -2.39
CA ALA A 131 1.40 9.98 -2.24
C ALA A 131 1.06 9.25 -3.56
N GLU A 132 0.88 7.93 -3.48
CA GLU A 132 0.78 7.07 -4.65
C GLU A 132 -0.44 6.14 -4.57
N LEU A 133 -1.04 5.87 -5.74
CA LEU A 133 -2.00 4.76 -5.87
C LEU A 133 -1.22 3.45 -6.02
N ALA A 134 -1.39 2.54 -5.08
CA ALA A 134 -0.89 1.18 -5.19
C ALA A 134 -2.00 0.22 -5.58
N PHE A 135 -1.63 -0.82 -6.32
CA PHE A 135 -2.51 -1.94 -6.62
C PHE A 135 -1.80 -3.25 -6.29
N ILE A 136 -2.60 -4.24 -5.87
CA ILE A 136 -2.11 -5.57 -5.49
C ILE A 136 -2.44 -6.54 -6.61
N ILE A 137 -1.47 -7.33 -7.03
CA ILE A 137 -1.67 -8.40 -8.02
C ILE A 137 -2.23 -9.65 -7.32
N SER A 138 -3.29 -10.23 -7.88
CA SER A 138 -4.06 -11.36 -7.33
C SER A 138 -3.61 -12.73 -7.83
N LYS A 139 -2.94 -12.79 -8.99
CA LYS A 139 -2.55 -14.06 -9.65
C LYS A 139 -1.33 -13.85 -10.53
N ASP A 140 -0.55 -14.92 -10.71
CA ASP A 140 0.62 -14.91 -11.57
C ASP A 140 0.25 -14.70 -13.04
N GLY A 141 1.06 -13.95 -13.76
CA GLY A 141 0.83 -13.59 -15.15
C GLY A 141 2.10 -13.16 -15.86
N ARG A 142 2.10 -13.31 -17.18
CA ARG A 142 3.17 -12.87 -18.07
C ARG A 142 2.55 -12.50 -19.42
N ASP A 143 3.05 -11.43 -20.04
CA ASP A 143 2.58 -10.94 -21.34
C ASP A 143 1.05 -10.74 -21.34
N ILE A 144 0.55 -10.12 -20.26
CA ILE A 144 -0.88 -9.90 -20.05
C ILE A 144 -1.35 -8.79 -20.98
N PRO A 145 -2.33 -9.04 -21.86
CA PRO A 145 -2.86 -8.01 -22.73
C PRO A 145 -3.63 -6.97 -21.89
N GLU A 146 -3.62 -5.72 -22.34
CA GLU A 146 -4.15 -4.57 -21.60
C GLU A 146 -5.61 -4.79 -21.17
N GLU A 147 -6.44 -5.33 -22.06
CA GLU A 147 -7.86 -5.59 -21.81
C GLU A 147 -8.12 -6.63 -20.70
N LYS A 148 -7.11 -7.44 -20.34
CA LYS A 148 -7.19 -8.42 -19.25
C LYS A 148 -6.51 -7.95 -17.96
N ALA A 149 -5.80 -6.82 -17.98
CA ALA A 149 -4.98 -6.37 -16.84
C ALA A 149 -5.79 -6.27 -15.54
N GLN A 150 -7.03 -5.76 -15.62
CA GLN A 150 -7.92 -5.61 -14.47
C GLN A 150 -8.28 -6.93 -13.77
N GLU A 151 -8.33 -8.03 -14.52
CA GLU A 151 -8.58 -9.37 -13.94
C GLU A 151 -7.45 -9.86 -13.04
N TYR A 152 -6.26 -9.26 -13.15
CA TYR A 152 -5.08 -9.58 -12.35
C TYR A 152 -4.99 -8.71 -11.11
N VAL A 153 -5.72 -7.60 -11.02
CA VAL A 153 -5.73 -6.74 -9.84
C VAL A 153 -6.63 -7.37 -8.77
N LEU A 154 -6.11 -7.55 -7.56
CA LEU A 154 -6.87 -7.90 -6.35
C LEU A 154 -7.67 -6.70 -5.87
N GLY A 155 -6.96 -5.58 -5.74
CA GLY A 155 -7.50 -4.34 -5.24
C GLY A 155 -6.48 -3.22 -5.23
N TYR A 156 -6.93 -2.06 -4.78
CA TYR A 156 -6.19 -0.82 -4.71
C TYR A 156 -5.96 -0.40 -3.26
N THR A 157 -4.93 0.39 -3.00
CA THR A 157 -4.67 0.97 -1.69
C THR A 157 -3.85 2.25 -1.85
N CYS A 158 -3.87 3.11 -0.84
CA CYS A 158 -2.97 4.25 -0.80
C CYS A 158 -1.56 3.75 -0.47
N SER A 159 -0.54 4.37 -1.05
CA SER A 159 0.86 4.18 -0.73
C SER A 159 1.54 5.53 -0.50
N ASN A 160 2.63 5.53 0.27
CA ASN A 160 3.53 6.66 0.36
C ASN A 160 4.91 6.18 -0.07
N ASP A 161 5.43 6.60 -1.23
CA ASP A 161 6.81 6.32 -1.63
C ASP A 161 7.73 7.35 -0.99
N ILE A 162 8.17 7.05 0.23
CA ILE A 162 9.11 7.92 0.93
C ILE A 162 10.50 7.72 0.31
N LEU A 163 11.20 8.83 0.07
CA LEU A 163 12.51 8.88 -0.57
C LEU A 163 13.51 9.61 0.33
N ALA A 164 14.76 9.15 0.38
CA ALA A 164 15.86 9.97 0.87
C ALA A 164 16.42 10.76 -0.32
N GLY A 165 16.46 12.09 -0.25
CA GLY A 165 16.93 12.96 -1.35
C GLY A 165 18.45 12.96 -1.56
N VAL A 166 19.15 11.89 -1.16
CA VAL A 166 20.56 11.70 -1.48
C VAL A 166 20.68 11.59 -2.99
N ASN A 167 21.02 12.72 -3.63
CA ASN A 167 21.35 12.91 -5.05
C ASN A 167 21.19 11.62 -5.86
N SER A 168 19.99 11.38 -6.40
CA SER A 168 19.68 10.26 -7.31
C SER A 168 20.66 10.20 -8.49
N SER A 169 21.34 11.32 -8.77
CA SER A 169 22.44 11.50 -9.72
C SER A 169 23.77 10.81 -9.33
N LYS A 170 23.98 10.40 -8.08
CA LYS A 170 25.21 9.72 -7.61
C LYS A 170 25.10 8.20 -7.55
N THR A 171 23.92 7.62 -7.77
CA THR A 171 23.72 6.17 -7.81
C THR A 171 23.42 5.75 -9.25
N VAL A 172 24.41 5.12 -9.91
CA VAL A 172 24.37 4.68 -11.33
C VAL A 172 23.34 3.57 -11.58
N SER A 173 22.76 2.99 -10.52
CA SER A 173 21.65 2.06 -10.58
C SER A 173 20.54 2.56 -9.67
N GLY A 174 19.28 2.55 -10.14
CA GLY A 174 18.09 3.05 -9.42
C GLY A 174 17.72 2.31 -8.12
N HIS A 175 18.69 1.71 -7.43
CA HIS A 175 18.52 0.85 -6.26
C HIS A 175 18.83 1.53 -4.92
N SER A 176 19.48 2.70 -4.86
CA SER A 176 20.18 3.10 -3.61
C SER A 176 19.67 4.29 -2.78
N PRO A 177 18.70 5.14 -3.17
CA PRO A 177 18.03 6.02 -2.20
C PRO A 177 16.59 5.56 -1.84
N LYS A 178 15.93 4.84 -2.75
CA LYS A 178 14.51 4.48 -2.62
C LYS A 178 14.25 3.26 -1.73
N GLY A 179 15.24 2.38 -1.55
CA GLY A 179 15.09 1.19 -0.70
C GLY A 179 15.13 1.46 0.81
N LEU A 180 15.44 2.70 1.23
CA LEU A 180 15.67 3.07 2.63
C LEU A 180 14.39 3.42 3.40
N MET A 181 13.25 3.49 2.73
CA MET A 181 12.14 4.30 3.22
C MET A 181 10.79 3.66 2.89
N ALA A 182 9.82 3.89 3.77
CA ALA A 182 8.69 3.00 3.93
C ALA A 182 7.53 3.24 2.95
N GLN A 183 6.69 2.22 2.74
CA GLN A 183 5.36 2.35 2.14
C GLN A 183 4.29 2.09 3.18
N ARG A 184 3.32 3.01 3.29
CA ARG A 184 2.14 2.85 4.14
C ARG A 184 0.95 2.47 3.30
N GLN A 185 0.23 1.44 3.70
CA GLN A 185 -1.04 1.07 3.08
C GLN A 185 -2.14 1.09 4.13
N LEU A 186 -3.33 1.58 3.76
CA LEU A 186 -4.39 1.89 4.71
C LEU A 186 -5.47 0.80 4.70
N ALA A 187 -6.16 0.65 3.58
CA ALA A 187 -7.16 -0.38 3.32
C ALA A 187 -7.01 -0.86 1.88
N LEU A 188 -7.39 -2.11 1.62
CA LEU A 188 -7.39 -2.71 0.29
C LEU A 188 -8.82 -2.72 -0.25
N TYR A 189 -9.04 -2.02 -1.37
CA TYR A 189 -10.32 -1.84 -2.04
C TYR A 189 -10.43 -2.80 -3.23
N SER A 190 -11.44 -3.66 -3.29
CA SER A 190 -11.54 -4.68 -4.34
C SER A 190 -11.68 -4.04 -5.74
N SER A 191 -11.03 -4.60 -6.76
CA SER A 191 -11.11 -4.07 -8.14
C SER A 191 -12.44 -4.31 -8.88
N GLY A 192 -13.42 -4.95 -8.24
CA GLY A 192 -14.69 -5.37 -8.88
C GLY A 192 -15.92 -4.52 -8.53
N GLN A 193 -15.76 -3.38 -7.85
CA GLN A 193 -16.87 -2.53 -7.39
C GLN A 193 -16.60 -1.03 -7.58
N THR A 194 -15.97 -0.64 -8.69
CA THR A 194 -15.97 0.76 -9.14
C THR A 194 -17.11 1.00 -10.12
#